data_AF-A0A086JZ03-F1
#
_entry.id   AF-A0A086JZ03-F1
#
_cell.length_a   1.000
_cell.length_b   1.000
_cell.length_c   1.000
_cell.angle_alpha   90.00
_cell.angle_beta   90.00
_cell.angle_gamma   90.00
#
_symmetry.space_group_name_H-M   'P 1'
#
loop_
_entity.id
_entity.type
_entity.pdbx_description
1 polymer ?
#
loop_
_entity_poly.entity_id
_entity_poly.type
_entity_poly.pdbx_seq_one_letter_code
_entity_poly.pdbx_strand_id
1 'polypeptide(L)'
;MCFVHAPLNVLFSVLGFAKQDVREASDDSFVCFYDWEACRLIRRIDVVGVQQVHWSPSGFFVALFTSDKVYILRHDKFAVMAANAAQAREEEGGIEIAFELVDQVTESAGSGVWVSECLVYTTAQGRVKCWCAGQVETLHHLNAGGRASSFILGYLPEHNRLYLIDRDLGLSACSLHVAFIEYKVAMARGDLQAAEEFLPRIPVELHDRTARFLFSKGYKEEALRLARDEQLRFDVALSLGRLQTCAELVRSTSKSSTEPGTVVARWKRLGDMALETGHLALAASCFHECRDHHSLLLLYSASGDAPRLLNVAAEALKDKNFTVAFLAYALCQRLDNCVDVLWAAERFPEAALFARSYAPSRASACVQKWRDALWKKQSKGDKRQKSDSQRKVSCSLRCSRVCRRRSESLCARLRSEEGKRCLCANRGRSKACQACHPQPQSVGGFISFLNYR
;
A
#
# COMPACT_ATOMS: atom_id res chain seq x y z
N MET A 1 -14.99 -1.05 47.76
CA MET A 1 -14.12 -2.20 47.43
C MET A 1 -14.17 -2.42 45.93
N CYS A 2 -13.26 -1.79 45.17
CA CYS A 2 -13.01 -2.21 43.80
C CYS A 2 -11.96 -3.32 43.88
N PHE A 3 -12.41 -4.56 43.82
CA PHE A 3 -11.52 -5.72 43.74
C PHE A 3 -10.98 -5.80 42.31
N VAL A 4 -9.69 -5.51 42.14
CA VAL A 4 -8.92 -5.85 40.95
C VAL A 4 -8.06 -7.06 41.33
N HIS A 5 -8.05 -8.12 40.52
CA HIS A 5 -7.24 -9.32 40.75
C HIS A 5 -5.74 -8.97 40.80
N ALA A 6 -5.24 -8.68 42.01
CA ALA A 6 -3.82 -8.69 42.30
C ALA A 6 -3.36 -10.14 42.50
N PRO A 7 -2.11 -10.50 42.14
CA PRO A 7 -1.49 -11.72 42.66
C PRO A 7 -1.51 -11.67 44.20
N LEU A 8 -1.76 -12.83 44.82
CA LEU A 8 -2.26 -13.07 46.19
C LEU A 8 -1.66 -12.29 47.38
N ASN A 9 -0.59 -11.50 47.21
CA ASN A 9 0.19 -10.95 48.33
C ASN A 9 0.45 -9.42 48.27
N VAL A 10 -0.22 -8.63 47.40
CA VAL A 10 -0.01 -7.17 47.34
C VAL A 10 -1.32 -6.40 47.48
N LEU A 11 -1.38 -5.53 48.49
CA LEU A 11 -2.48 -4.60 48.74
C LEU A 11 -2.14 -3.26 48.07
N PHE A 12 -3.10 -2.71 47.33
CA PHE A 12 -3.02 -1.36 46.80
C PHE A 12 -4.13 -0.53 47.43
N SER A 13 -3.76 0.60 48.01
CA SER A 13 -4.69 1.63 48.47
C SER A 13 -4.55 2.85 47.56
N VAL A 14 -5.58 3.14 46.75
CA VAL A 14 -6.01 4.54 46.67
C VAL A 14 -6.75 4.79 47.97
N LEU A 15 -6.34 5.76 48.76
CA LEU A 15 -7.12 6.22 49.91
C LEU A 15 -8.53 6.58 49.42
N GLY A 16 -9.48 5.71 49.75
CA GLY A 16 -10.87 5.76 49.28
C GLY A 16 -11.75 4.89 50.17
N PHE A 17 -11.70 5.12 51.49
CA PHE A 17 -12.72 4.61 52.41
C PHE A 17 -14.02 5.39 52.17
N ALA A 18 -14.91 4.85 51.33
CA ALA A 18 -16.26 5.36 51.20
C ALA A 18 -17.14 4.83 52.34
N LYS A 19 -17.24 5.61 53.42
CA LYS A 19 -18.47 5.71 54.22
C LYS A 19 -18.78 7.21 54.35
N GLN A 20 -19.91 7.59 53.77
CA GLN A 20 -20.70 8.81 53.97
C GLN A 20 -19.98 10.09 54.43
N ASP A 21 -20.16 11.14 53.63
CA ASP A 21 -19.93 12.55 53.93
C ASP A 21 -18.48 12.93 54.24
N VAL A 22 -17.78 13.45 53.23
CA VAL A 22 -16.84 14.59 53.29
C VAL A 22 -16.19 14.78 51.90
N ARG A 23 -16.00 16.06 51.53
CA ARG A 23 -15.49 16.55 50.24
C ARG A 23 -14.14 15.92 49.84
N GLU A 24 -14.00 15.63 48.55
CA GLU A 24 -12.81 15.11 47.87
C GLU A 24 -11.52 15.88 48.22
N ALA A 25 -10.50 15.14 48.63
CA ALA A 25 -9.10 15.51 48.48
C ALA A 25 -8.29 14.21 48.29
N SER A 26 -8.20 13.75 47.04
CA SER A 26 -7.18 12.78 46.62
C SER A 26 -5.87 13.55 46.52
N ASP A 27 -4.85 13.20 47.29
CA ASP A 27 -3.50 13.70 47.01
C ASP A 27 -3.03 13.04 45.71
N ASP A 28 -3.29 13.74 44.61
CA ASP A 28 -3.22 13.32 43.21
C ASP A 28 -1.80 12.97 42.71
N SER A 29 -0.84 12.77 43.62
CA SER A 29 0.60 12.87 43.34
C SER A 29 1.42 11.58 43.46
N PHE A 30 0.95 10.56 44.18
CA PHE A 30 1.73 9.32 44.40
C PHE A 30 0.87 8.07 44.59
N VAL A 31 1.49 6.91 44.38
CA VAL A 31 0.93 5.56 44.59
C VAL A 31 1.78 4.77 45.56
N CYS A 32 1.17 4.13 46.56
CA CYS A 32 1.86 3.28 47.53
C CYS A 32 1.48 1.80 47.35
N PHE A 33 2.50 0.94 47.37
CA PHE A 33 2.35 -0.52 47.38
C PHE A 33 2.63 -1.07 48.76
N TYR A 34 1.77 -1.97 49.24
CA TYR A 34 1.91 -2.60 50.56
C TYR A 34 1.93 -4.12 50.43
N ASP A 35 2.67 -4.77 51.33
CA ASP A 35 2.61 -6.21 51.52
C ASP A 35 1.27 -6.59 52.17
N TRP A 36 0.57 -7.56 51.59
CA TRP A 36 -0.72 -8.01 52.10
C TRP A 36 -0.62 -8.73 53.45
N GLU A 37 0.46 -9.48 53.69
CA GLU A 37 0.60 -10.26 54.92
C GLU A 37 1.14 -9.41 56.07
N ALA A 38 2.19 -8.63 55.81
CA ALA A 38 2.85 -7.80 56.81
C ALA A 38 2.23 -6.40 56.97
N CYS A 39 1.32 -5.99 56.08
CA CYS A 39 0.79 -4.62 56.01
C CYS A 39 1.89 -3.54 55.95
N ARG A 40 3.07 -3.90 55.42
CA ARG A 40 4.27 -3.06 55.37
C ARG A 40 4.37 -2.31 54.05
N LEU A 41 4.82 -1.06 54.09
CA LEU A 41 5.08 -0.27 52.87
C LEU A 41 6.21 -0.91 52.07
N ILE A 42 5.91 -1.37 50.86
CA ILE A 42 6.88 -1.90 49.91
C ILE A 42 7.57 -0.75 49.20
N ARG A 43 6.81 0.14 48.53
CA ARG A 43 7.38 1.28 47.80
C ARG A 43 6.32 2.34 47.55
N ARG A 44 6.72 3.60 47.70
CA ARG A 44 5.97 4.76 47.20
C ARG A 44 6.53 5.16 45.83
N ILE A 45 5.64 5.37 44.88
CA ILE A 45 5.96 5.77 43.51
C ILE A 45 5.26 7.10 43.23
N ASP A 46 6.04 8.15 43.01
CA ASP A 46 5.53 9.50 42.76
C ASP A 46 5.12 9.67 41.30
N VAL A 47 3.94 9.13 40.95
CA VAL A 47 3.28 9.33 39.66
C VAL A 47 1.94 10.00 39.88
N VAL A 48 1.77 11.15 39.24
CA VAL A 48 0.57 11.98 39.34
C VAL A 48 -0.56 11.39 38.47
N GLY A 49 -1.78 11.36 39.00
CA GLY A 49 -2.99 11.07 38.21
C GLY A 49 -3.11 9.62 37.74
N VAL A 50 -2.68 8.64 38.54
CA VAL A 50 -2.88 7.22 38.26
C VAL A 50 -4.35 6.84 38.43
N GLN A 51 -4.97 6.38 37.33
CA GLN A 51 -6.38 6.01 37.28
C GLN A 51 -6.60 4.51 37.51
N GLN A 52 -5.69 3.67 37.01
CA GLN A 52 -5.79 2.21 37.12
C GLN A 52 -4.41 1.58 37.33
N VAL A 53 -4.38 0.48 38.06
CA VAL A 53 -3.17 -0.32 38.30
C VAL A 53 -3.47 -1.77 37.93
N HIS A 54 -2.67 -2.33 37.02
CA HIS A 54 -2.85 -3.69 36.51
C HIS A 54 -1.61 -4.53 36.75
N TRP A 55 -1.76 -5.66 37.43
CA TRP A 55 -0.68 -6.61 37.70
C TRP A 55 -0.64 -7.74 36.70
N SER A 56 0.58 -8.14 36.30
CA SER A 56 0.79 -9.39 35.58
C SER A 56 0.39 -10.61 36.44
N PRO A 57 -0.09 -11.71 35.84
CA PRO A 57 -0.44 -12.93 36.57
C PRO A 57 0.75 -13.52 37.35
N SER A 58 1.96 -13.36 36.83
CA SER A 58 3.21 -13.78 37.49
C SER A 58 3.61 -12.84 38.63
N GLY A 59 3.12 -11.60 38.63
CA GLY A 59 3.47 -10.54 39.58
C GLY A 59 4.87 -9.96 39.42
N PHE A 60 5.52 -10.19 38.28
CA PHE A 60 6.83 -9.60 37.96
C PHE A 60 6.72 -8.23 37.28
N PHE A 61 5.58 -7.92 36.67
CA PHE A 61 5.30 -6.61 36.10
C PHE A 61 4.01 -6.01 36.64
N VAL A 62 3.99 -4.68 36.74
CA VAL A 62 2.81 -3.86 37.03
C VAL A 62 2.75 -2.71 36.04
N ALA A 63 1.54 -2.37 35.61
CA ALA A 63 1.28 -1.24 34.73
C ALA A 63 0.43 -0.18 35.47
N LEU A 64 0.89 1.07 35.43
CA LEU A 64 0.18 2.24 35.96
C LEU A 64 -0.39 3.04 34.79
N PHE A 65 -1.70 3.16 34.75
CA PHE A 65 -2.42 3.89 33.71
C PHE A 65 -2.72 5.29 34.23
N THR A 66 -2.21 6.30 33.54
CA THR A 66 -2.52 7.71 33.78
C THR A 66 -3.37 8.24 32.62
N SER A 67 -3.76 9.51 32.68
CA SER A 67 -4.58 10.13 31.63
C SER A 67 -3.88 10.18 30.27
N ASP A 68 -2.55 10.31 30.25
CA ASP A 68 -1.74 10.49 29.05
C ASP A 68 -0.65 9.42 28.83
N LYS A 69 -0.28 8.68 29.88
CA LYS A 69 0.84 7.73 29.86
C LYS A 69 0.51 6.39 30.52
N VAL A 70 1.21 5.34 30.10
CA VAL A 70 1.25 4.05 30.77
C VAL A 70 2.68 3.78 31.21
N TYR A 71 2.89 3.65 32.51
CA TYR A 71 4.19 3.27 33.09
C TYR A 71 4.21 1.78 33.34
N ILE A 72 5.28 1.11 32.93
CA ILE A 72 5.46 -0.32 33.11
C ILE A 72 6.66 -0.53 34.00
N LEU A 73 6.40 -1.12 35.17
CA LEU A 73 7.38 -1.33 36.20
C LEU A 73 7.61 -2.83 36.38
N ARG A 74 8.86 -3.23 36.58
CA ARG A 74 9.23 -4.56 37.03
C ARG A 74 9.24 -4.58 38.54
N HIS A 75 8.60 -5.57 39.12
CA HIS A 75 8.56 -5.83 40.55
C HIS A 75 9.52 -6.97 40.90
N ASP A 76 10.51 -6.69 41.75
CA ASP A 76 11.43 -7.69 42.26
C ASP A 76 10.93 -8.27 43.58
N LYS A 77 10.21 -9.38 43.48
CA LYS A 77 9.70 -10.14 44.63
C LYS A 77 10.83 -10.60 45.57
N PHE A 78 11.99 -10.96 45.04
CA PHE A 78 13.09 -11.49 45.84
C PHE A 78 13.72 -10.40 46.69
N ALA A 79 13.87 -9.20 46.13
CA ALA A 79 14.32 -8.03 46.87
C ALA A 79 13.36 -7.69 48.03
N VAL A 80 12.05 -7.72 47.78
CA VAL A 80 11.04 -7.47 48.82
C VAL A 80 11.07 -8.55 49.90
N MET A 81 11.15 -9.82 49.53
CA MET A 81 11.26 -10.93 50.48
C MET A 81 12.53 -10.84 51.35
N ALA A 82 13.67 -10.50 50.75
CA ALA A 82 14.92 -10.33 51.48
C ALA A 82 14.86 -9.15 52.47
N ALA A 83 14.27 -8.03 52.06
CA ALA A 83 14.08 -6.86 52.93
C ALA A 83 13.08 -7.11 54.06
N ASN A 84 12.07 -7.95 53.82
CA ASN A 84 11.12 -8.40 54.84
C ASN A 84 11.78 -9.37 55.83
N ALA A 85 12.55 -10.34 55.35
CA ALA A 85 13.29 -11.27 56.21
C ALA A 85 14.33 -10.56 57.08
N ALA A 86 14.99 -9.53 56.53
CA ALA A 86 15.97 -8.72 57.25
C ALA A 86 15.34 -7.73 58.25
N GLN A 87 14.01 -7.61 58.31
CA GLN A 87 13.29 -6.59 59.09
C GLN A 87 13.91 -5.20 58.91
N ALA A 88 14.24 -4.83 57.66
CA ALA A 88 14.83 -3.53 57.36
C ALA A 88 13.91 -2.42 57.91
N ARG A 89 14.47 -1.26 58.30
CA ARG A 89 13.64 -0.15 58.78
C ARG A 89 12.71 0.35 57.68
N GLU A 90 11.51 0.76 58.06
CA GLU A 90 10.56 1.42 57.16
C GLU A 90 11.03 2.85 56.91
N GLU A 91 11.58 3.09 55.73
CA GLU A 91 11.91 4.43 55.23
C GLU A 91 10.67 5.06 54.57
N GLU A 92 10.59 6.39 54.54
CA GLU A 92 9.42 7.13 53.99
C GLU A 92 9.09 6.76 52.53
N GLY A 93 10.11 6.33 51.77
CA GLY A 93 9.96 5.87 50.38
C GLY A 93 9.77 4.37 50.21
N GLY A 94 9.82 3.56 51.28
CA GLY A 94 9.87 2.10 51.20
C GLY A 94 11.17 1.56 50.57
N ILE A 95 11.14 0.32 50.10
CA ILE A 95 12.26 -0.42 49.49
C ILE A 95 12.50 0.07 48.06
N GLU A 96 13.65 0.71 47.80
CA GLU A 96 13.94 1.31 46.49
C GLU A 96 14.02 0.30 45.35
N ILE A 97 14.69 -0.82 45.61
CA ILE A 97 14.94 -1.89 44.64
C ILE A 97 13.72 -2.78 44.37
N ALA A 98 12.58 -2.52 45.03
CA ALA A 98 11.36 -3.31 44.84
C ALA A 98 10.75 -3.10 43.45
N PHE A 99 10.90 -1.90 42.87
CA PHE A 99 10.38 -1.57 41.56
C PHE A 99 11.42 -0.90 40.68
N GLU A 100 11.49 -1.34 39.42
CA GLU A 100 12.32 -0.75 38.38
C GLU A 100 11.43 -0.28 37.23
N LEU A 101 11.67 0.93 36.70
CA LEU A 101 10.95 1.40 35.51
C LEU A 101 11.51 0.71 34.28
N VAL A 102 10.66 -0.08 33.61
CA VAL A 102 11.02 -0.82 32.39
C VAL A 102 10.73 0.02 31.16
N ASP A 103 9.54 0.61 31.09
CA ASP A 103 9.12 1.39 29.94
C ASP A 103 8.06 2.44 30.29
N GLN A 104 7.96 3.46 29.44
CA GLN A 104 6.99 4.53 29.52
C GLN A 104 6.34 4.75 28.15
N VAL A 105 5.07 4.38 28.03
CA VAL A 105 4.29 4.55 26.80
C VAL A 105 3.49 5.85 26.89
N THR A 106 3.75 6.80 25.98
CA THR A 106 3.05 8.09 25.92
C THR A 106 1.72 7.99 25.17
N GLU A 107 0.78 7.21 25.70
CA GLU A 107 -0.56 7.04 25.15
C GLU A 107 -1.63 6.97 26.24
N SER A 108 -2.81 7.56 25.96
CA SER A 108 -3.98 7.43 26.82
C SER A 108 -4.64 6.07 26.62
N ALA A 109 -4.62 5.25 27.67
CA ALA A 109 -5.17 3.91 27.69
C ALA A 109 -6.41 3.84 28.60
N GLY A 110 -7.50 3.27 28.08
CA GLY A 110 -8.79 3.24 28.79
C GLY A 110 -8.97 2.01 29.69
N SER A 111 -8.50 0.85 29.22
CA SER A 111 -8.50 -0.40 29.99
C SER A 111 -7.37 -1.29 29.53
N GLY A 112 -6.87 -2.14 30.42
CA GLY A 112 -5.78 -3.07 30.15
C GLY A 112 -6.01 -4.42 30.80
N VAL A 113 -5.38 -5.44 30.24
CA VAL A 113 -5.26 -6.77 30.84
C VAL A 113 -3.88 -7.34 30.49
N TRP A 114 -3.28 -8.06 31.43
CA TRP A 114 -2.07 -8.82 31.17
C TRP A 114 -2.42 -10.20 30.63
N VAL A 115 -1.80 -10.57 29.53
CA VAL A 115 -1.89 -11.92 28.95
C VAL A 115 -0.49 -12.50 28.93
N SER A 116 -0.23 -13.49 29.79
CA SER A 116 1.14 -13.92 30.11
C SER A 116 1.93 -12.71 30.62
N GLU A 117 3.03 -12.34 29.97
CA GLU A 117 3.87 -11.18 30.32
C GLU A 117 3.65 -9.97 29.38
N CYS A 118 2.54 -9.95 28.64
CA CYS A 118 2.23 -8.93 27.64
C CYS A 118 1.01 -8.11 28.05
N LEU A 119 1.16 -6.79 28.09
CA LEU A 119 0.08 -5.88 28.47
C LEU A 119 -0.74 -5.56 27.22
N VAL A 120 -1.99 -5.98 27.18
CA VAL A 120 -2.94 -5.63 26.13
C VAL A 120 -3.86 -4.53 26.63
N TYR A 121 -3.95 -3.42 25.90
CA TYR A 121 -4.76 -2.29 26.32
C TYR A 121 -5.54 -1.65 25.16
N THR A 122 -6.63 -0.98 25.50
CA THR A 122 -7.42 -0.19 24.55
C THR A 122 -7.04 1.29 24.64
N THR A 123 -6.98 1.93 23.47
CA THR A 123 -6.77 3.38 23.36
C THR A 123 -8.07 4.12 23.14
N ALA A 124 -8.10 5.41 23.47
CA ALA A 124 -9.26 6.27 23.22
C ALA A 124 -9.66 6.35 21.73
N GLN A 125 -8.74 6.05 20.82
CA GLN A 125 -8.96 6.01 19.37
C GLN A 125 -9.59 4.70 18.86
N GLY A 126 -10.00 3.80 19.76
CA GLY A 126 -10.59 2.51 19.38
C GLY A 126 -9.56 1.54 18.78
N ARG A 127 -8.31 1.58 19.24
CA ARG A 127 -7.29 0.59 18.85
C ARG A 127 -6.94 -0.30 20.04
N VAL A 128 -6.80 -1.59 19.78
CA VAL A 128 -6.26 -2.57 20.73
C VAL A 128 -4.76 -2.69 20.45
N LYS A 129 -3.93 -2.41 21.45
CA LYS A 129 -2.48 -2.48 21.36
C LYS A 129 -1.92 -3.51 22.35
N CYS A 130 -0.82 -4.16 21.98
CA CYS A 130 0.04 -4.88 22.91
C CYS A 130 1.25 -4.03 23.23
N TRP A 131 1.58 -3.89 24.50
CA TRP A 131 2.96 -3.69 24.93
C TRP A 131 3.61 -5.04 25.22
N CYS A 132 4.74 -5.28 24.57
CA CYS A 132 5.41 -6.56 24.51
C CYS A 132 6.93 -6.27 24.54
N ALA A 133 7.57 -6.37 25.71
CA ALA A 133 9.03 -6.19 25.90
C ALA A 133 9.62 -4.90 25.30
N GLY A 134 9.01 -3.74 25.60
CA GLY A 134 9.49 -2.43 25.12
C GLY A 134 9.01 -2.06 23.71
N GLN A 135 8.23 -2.93 23.05
CA GLN A 135 7.61 -2.63 21.76
C GLN A 135 6.10 -2.55 21.91
N VAL A 136 5.52 -1.48 21.35
CA VAL A 136 4.07 -1.30 21.27
C VAL A 136 3.60 -1.62 19.85
N GLU A 137 2.72 -2.59 19.71
CA GLU A 137 2.13 -3.00 18.44
C GLU A 137 0.61 -2.86 18.45
N THR A 138 0.02 -2.39 17.36
CA THR A 138 -1.44 -2.37 17.19
C THR A 138 -1.92 -3.73 16.69
N LEU A 139 -2.71 -4.42 17.51
CA LEU A 139 -3.24 -5.75 17.20
C LEU A 139 -4.50 -5.67 16.34
N HIS A 140 -5.44 -4.80 16.74
CA HIS A 140 -6.73 -4.65 16.08
C HIS A 140 -7.14 -3.18 16.04
N HIS A 141 -7.72 -2.78 14.90
CA HIS A 141 -8.46 -1.53 14.79
C HIS A 141 -9.93 -1.86 15.03
N LEU A 142 -10.50 -1.36 16.13
CA LEU A 142 -11.92 -1.47 16.37
C LEU A 142 -12.56 -0.48 15.39
N ASN A 143 -13.29 -0.99 14.40
CA ASN A 143 -14.02 -0.16 13.45
C ASN A 143 -15.16 0.55 14.18
N ALA A 144 -14.84 1.69 14.78
CA ALA A 144 -15.84 2.54 15.41
C ALA A 144 -16.50 3.37 14.32
N GLY A 145 -17.79 3.15 14.09
CA GLY A 145 -18.71 4.17 13.60
C GLY A 145 -18.81 5.34 14.60
N GLY A 146 -17.69 6.04 14.81
CA GLY A 146 -17.58 7.33 15.50
C GLY A 146 -17.71 7.38 17.02
N ARG A 147 -18.09 6.33 17.78
CA ARG A 147 -18.49 6.55 19.20
C ARG A 147 -18.14 5.52 20.28
N ALA A 148 -17.38 4.48 20.00
CA ALA A 148 -17.26 3.38 20.96
C ALA A 148 -15.91 3.34 21.67
N SER A 149 -15.81 3.89 22.89
CA SER A 149 -14.68 3.58 23.78
C SER A 149 -14.90 2.17 24.34
N SER A 150 -14.27 1.17 23.73
CA SER A 150 -14.40 -0.22 24.19
C SER A 150 -13.47 -0.52 25.37
N PHE A 151 -14.00 -1.24 26.34
CA PHE A 151 -13.30 -1.73 27.52
C PHE A 151 -13.01 -3.21 27.38
N ILE A 152 -11.84 -3.65 27.85
CA ILE A 152 -11.46 -5.06 27.86
C ILE A 152 -12.16 -5.74 29.04
N LEU A 153 -12.91 -6.81 28.77
CA LEU A 153 -13.48 -7.67 29.80
C LEU A 153 -12.47 -8.70 30.29
N GLY A 154 -11.72 -9.28 29.36
CA GLY A 154 -10.72 -10.30 29.68
C GLY A 154 -10.30 -11.11 28.46
N TYR A 155 -9.28 -11.93 28.67
CA TYR A 155 -8.77 -12.87 27.68
C TYR A 155 -9.14 -14.29 28.08
N LEU A 156 -9.66 -15.07 27.13
CA LEU A 156 -9.98 -16.48 27.35
C LEU A 156 -9.00 -17.37 26.56
N PRO A 157 -8.08 -18.10 27.24
CA PRO A 157 -7.08 -18.93 26.58
C PRO A 157 -7.67 -20.05 25.73
N GLU A 158 -8.77 -20.66 26.16
CA GLU A 158 -9.43 -21.78 25.47
C GLU A 158 -9.87 -21.42 24.04
N HIS A 159 -10.22 -20.15 23.81
CA HIS A 159 -10.67 -19.67 22.52
C HIS A 159 -9.63 -18.79 21.80
N ASN A 160 -8.49 -18.51 22.44
CA ASN A 160 -7.51 -17.53 21.97
C ASN A 160 -8.16 -16.20 21.57
N ARG A 161 -9.07 -15.69 22.43
CA ARG A 161 -9.87 -14.49 22.14
C ARG A 161 -9.87 -13.52 23.30
N LEU A 162 -9.74 -12.25 22.95
CA LEU A 162 -9.93 -11.10 23.82
C LEU A 162 -11.37 -10.62 23.66
N TYR A 163 -12.11 -10.54 24.77
CA TYR A 163 -13.47 -10.01 24.78
C TYR A 163 -13.46 -8.55 25.21
N LEU A 164 -14.16 -7.73 24.44
CA LEU A 164 -14.32 -6.30 24.67
C LEU A 164 -15.81 -5.97 24.77
N ILE A 165 -16.14 -5.02 25.61
CA ILE A 165 -17.48 -4.48 25.76
C ILE A 165 -17.48 -2.99 25.44
N ASP A 166 -18.46 -2.56 24.68
CA ASP A 166 -18.69 -1.14 24.42
C ASP A 166 -19.64 -0.51 25.45
N ARG A 167 -19.74 0.82 25.48
CA ARG A 167 -20.69 1.54 26.36
C ARG A 167 -22.14 1.14 26.12
N ASP A 168 -22.48 0.77 24.89
CA ASP A 168 -23.81 0.30 24.50
C ASP A 168 -24.03 -1.20 24.82
N LEU A 169 -23.16 -1.80 25.64
CA LEU A 169 -23.16 -3.23 26.01
C LEU A 169 -22.99 -4.18 24.80
N GLY A 170 -22.49 -3.67 23.67
CA GLY A 170 -22.11 -4.49 22.53
C GLY A 170 -20.86 -5.32 22.85
N LEU A 171 -20.98 -6.65 22.76
CA LEU A 171 -19.85 -7.56 22.94
C LEU A 171 -19.10 -7.75 21.62
N SER A 172 -17.79 -7.50 21.65
CA SER A 172 -16.87 -7.72 20.53
C SER A 172 -15.78 -8.71 20.93
N ALA A 173 -15.36 -9.58 20.01
CA ALA A 173 -14.30 -10.55 20.25
C ALA A 173 -13.18 -10.40 19.22
N CYS A 174 -11.95 -10.19 19.70
CA CYS A 174 -10.74 -10.09 18.90
C CYS A 174 -9.89 -11.36 19.04
N SER A 175 -9.34 -11.88 17.95
CA SER A 175 -8.42 -13.02 18.00
C SER A 175 -7.06 -12.59 18.56
N LEU A 176 -6.56 -13.34 19.53
CA LEU A 176 -5.28 -13.09 20.18
C LEU A 176 -4.62 -14.44 20.51
N HIS A 177 -3.62 -14.81 19.71
CA HIS A 177 -2.86 -16.03 19.94
C HIS A 177 -1.61 -15.70 20.77
N VAL A 178 -1.58 -16.21 22.00
CA VAL A 178 -0.48 -15.96 22.94
C VAL A 178 0.85 -16.46 22.39
N ALA A 179 0.87 -17.65 21.78
CA ALA A 179 2.08 -18.22 21.18
C ALA A 179 2.72 -17.29 20.12
N PHE A 180 1.91 -16.56 19.33
CA PHE A 180 2.43 -15.61 18.35
C PHE A 180 3.05 -14.37 19.01
N ILE A 181 2.49 -13.93 20.13
CA ILE A 181 3.03 -12.81 20.90
C ILE A 181 4.32 -13.22 21.61
N GLU A 182 4.31 -14.35 22.29
CA GLU A 182 5.49 -14.91 22.98
C GLU A 182 6.62 -15.16 21.99
N TYR A 183 6.32 -15.64 20.79
CA TYR A 183 7.29 -15.74 19.70
C TYR A 183 7.94 -14.40 19.35
N LYS A 184 7.13 -13.34 19.17
CA LYS A 184 7.65 -11.99 18.90
C LYS A 184 8.49 -11.45 20.05
N VAL A 185 8.09 -11.73 21.29
CA VAL A 185 8.83 -11.32 22.49
C VAL A 185 10.17 -12.04 22.58
N ALA A 186 10.20 -13.37 22.41
CA ALA A 186 11.43 -14.15 22.37
C ALA A 186 12.37 -13.61 21.28
N MET A 187 11.80 -13.28 20.11
CA MET A 187 12.55 -12.70 19.02
C MET A 187 13.08 -11.29 19.30
N ALA A 188 12.32 -10.46 20.00
CA ALA A 188 12.77 -9.13 20.42
C ALA A 188 13.88 -9.21 21.49
N ARG A 189 13.86 -10.24 22.34
CA ARG A 189 14.91 -10.52 23.34
C ARG A 189 16.18 -11.13 22.73
N GLY A 190 16.12 -11.58 21.47
CA GLY A 190 17.23 -12.29 20.82
C GLY A 190 17.36 -13.76 21.23
N ASP A 191 16.35 -14.32 21.91
CA ASP A 191 16.31 -15.74 22.27
C ASP A 191 15.67 -16.55 21.13
N LEU A 192 16.51 -17.00 20.21
CA LEU A 192 16.10 -17.80 19.05
C LEU A 192 15.62 -19.20 19.44
N GLN A 193 16.20 -19.79 20.50
CA GLN A 193 15.86 -21.14 20.94
C GLN A 193 14.44 -21.18 21.50
N ALA A 194 14.10 -20.24 22.38
CA ALA A 194 12.74 -20.12 22.88
C ALA A 194 11.74 -19.82 21.75
N ALA A 195 12.13 -18.99 20.77
CA ALA A 195 11.26 -18.68 19.62
C ALA A 195 10.92 -19.93 18.79
N GLU A 196 11.88 -20.83 18.54
CA GLU A 196 11.64 -22.08 17.82
C GLU A 196 10.64 -23.00 18.52
N GLU A 197 10.61 -23.01 19.86
CA GLU A 197 9.62 -23.80 20.63
C GLU A 197 8.18 -23.30 20.47
N PHE A 198 7.99 -21.98 20.27
CA PHE A 198 6.67 -21.39 20.07
C PHE A 198 6.16 -21.58 18.64
N LEU A 199 7.05 -21.67 17.65
CA LEU A 199 6.68 -21.70 16.23
C LEU A 199 5.66 -22.81 15.87
N PRO A 200 5.79 -24.07 16.34
CA PRO A 200 4.80 -25.13 16.07
C PRO A 200 3.43 -24.89 16.71
N ARG A 201 3.37 -24.07 17.78
CA ARG A 201 2.12 -23.73 18.48
C ARG A 201 1.36 -22.61 17.76
N ILE A 202 2.01 -21.90 16.84
CA ILE A 202 1.38 -20.82 16.07
C ILE A 202 0.45 -21.44 15.02
N PRO A 203 -0.82 -21.03 14.99
CA PRO A 203 -1.77 -21.55 14.04
C PRO A 203 -1.43 -21.10 12.61
N VAL A 204 -1.87 -21.91 11.65
CA VAL A 204 -1.55 -21.76 10.23
C VAL A 204 -1.92 -20.38 9.67
N GLU A 205 -3.02 -19.80 10.13
CA GLU A 205 -3.54 -18.52 9.64
C GLU A 205 -2.59 -17.36 9.96
N LEU A 206 -1.74 -17.51 10.98
CA LEU A 206 -0.76 -16.51 11.38
C LEU A 206 0.63 -16.73 10.75
N HIS A 207 0.84 -17.83 10.00
CA HIS A 207 2.15 -18.13 9.40
C HIS A 207 2.62 -17.01 8.46
N ASP A 208 1.74 -16.47 7.61
CA ASP A 208 2.11 -15.36 6.72
C ASP A 208 2.38 -14.05 7.47
N ARG A 209 1.69 -13.80 8.59
CA ARG A 209 1.96 -12.63 9.44
C ARG A 209 3.30 -12.77 10.15
N THR A 210 3.60 -13.97 10.64
CA THR A 210 4.88 -14.33 11.27
C THR A 210 6.02 -14.23 10.26
N ALA A 211 5.82 -14.72 9.03
CA ALA A 211 6.80 -14.60 7.95
C ALA A 211 7.08 -13.14 7.58
N ARG A 212 6.06 -12.27 7.49
CA ARG A 212 6.26 -10.81 7.28
C ARG A 212 7.05 -10.17 8.43
N PHE A 213 6.76 -10.56 9.66
CA PHE A 213 7.51 -10.09 10.83
C PHE A 213 8.98 -10.54 10.78
N LEU A 214 9.25 -11.80 10.47
CA LEU A 214 10.61 -12.30 10.32
C LEU A 214 11.36 -11.62 9.18
N PHE A 215 10.66 -11.38 8.07
CA PHE A 215 11.21 -10.65 6.94
C PHE A 215 11.60 -9.21 7.31
N SER A 216 10.78 -8.50 8.09
CA SER A 216 11.11 -7.14 8.54
C SER A 216 12.27 -7.09 9.55
N LYS A 217 12.46 -8.17 10.34
CA LYS A 217 13.61 -8.33 11.23
C LYS A 217 14.88 -8.82 10.52
N GLY A 218 14.79 -9.27 9.27
CA GLY A 218 15.91 -9.73 8.46
C GLY A 218 16.13 -11.24 8.42
N TYR A 219 15.33 -12.03 9.13
CA TYR A 219 15.37 -13.50 9.13
C TYR A 219 14.70 -14.08 7.88
N LYS A 220 15.31 -13.82 6.72
CA LYS A 220 14.74 -14.12 5.41
C LYS A 220 14.57 -15.63 5.13
N GLU A 221 15.49 -16.47 5.62
CA GLU A 221 15.42 -17.92 5.35
C GLU A 221 14.26 -18.60 6.08
N GLU A 222 14.07 -18.26 7.35
CA GLU A 222 12.96 -18.74 8.17
C GLU A 222 11.62 -18.18 7.66
N ALA A 223 11.61 -16.89 7.29
CA ALA A 223 10.46 -16.26 6.64
C ALA A 223 10.04 -17.03 5.38
N LEU A 224 11.00 -17.49 4.55
CA LEU A 224 10.69 -18.26 3.34
C LEU A 224 10.10 -19.65 3.64
N ARG A 225 10.56 -20.30 4.71
CA ARG A 225 10.05 -21.61 5.14
C ARG A 225 8.61 -21.51 5.64
N LEU A 226 8.30 -20.42 6.35
CA LEU A 226 7.00 -20.22 6.98
C LEU A 226 5.95 -19.60 6.03
N ALA A 227 6.38 -18.77 5.08
CA ALA A 227 5.50 -18.11 4.12
C ALA A 227 4.73 -19.12 3.26
N ARG A 228 3.40 -19.02 3.30
CA ARG A 228 2.47 -19.79 2.47
C ARG A 228 1.95 -18.97 1.31
N ASP A 229 1.77 -17.67 1.52
CA ASP A 229 1.41 -16.72 0.48
C ASP A 229 2.50 -16.67 -0.61
N GLU A 230 2.11 -16.96 -1.85
CA GLU A 230 3.01 -16.97 -3.01
C GLU A 230 3.65 -15.59 -3.25
N GLN A 231 2.94 -14.50 -2.94
CA GLN A 231 3.44 -13.14 -3.12
C GLN A 231 4.59 -12.85 -2.14
N LEU A 232 4.33 -13.07 -0.86
CA LEU A 232 5.33 -12.92 0.18
C LEU A 232 6.53 -13.83 -0.08
N ARG A 233 6.29 -15.08 -0.47
CA ARG A 233 7.33 -16.05 -0.76
C ARG A 233 8.22 -15.59 -1.92
N PHE A 234 7.65 -14.99 -2.97
CA PHE A 234 8.40 -14.40 -4.07
C PHE A 234 9.27 -13.22 -3.61
N ASP A 235 8.70 -12.28 -2.84
CA ASP A 235 9.44 -11.11 -2.35
C ASP A 235 10.61 -11.51 -1.43
N VAL A 236 10.36 -12.47 -0.53
CA VAL A 236 11.39 -13.01 0.36
C VAL A 236 12.48 -13.74 -0.43
N ALA A 237 12.11 -14.60 -1.38
CA ALA A 237 13.06 -15.33 -2.20
C ALA A 237 13.92 -14.41 -3.08
N LEU A 238 13.32 -13.34 -3.63
CA LEU A 238 14.01 -12.32 -4.40
C LEU A 238 15.04 -11.58 -3.54
N SER A 239 14.66 -11.24 -2.29
CA SER A 239 15.58 -10.61 -1.33
C SER A 239 16.75 -11.49 -0.88
N LEU A 240 16.62 -12.82 -1.04
CA LEU A 240 17.66 -13.81 -0.77
C LEU A 240 18.54 -14.09 -2.01
N GLY A 241 18.19 -13.56 -3.18
CA GLY A 241 18.87 -13.88 -4.44
C GLY A 241 18.64 -15.30 -4.93
N ARG A 242 17.61 -16.02 -4.44
CA ARG A 242 17.29 -17.39 -4.87
C ARG A 242 16.46 -17.38 -6.15
N LEU A 243 17.09 -16.96 -7.24
CA LEU A 243 16.41 -16.64 -8.51
C LEU A 243 15.70 -17.85 -9.15
N GLN A 244 16.26 -19.05 -9.02
CA GLN A 244 15.63 -20.26 -9.57
C GLN A 244 14.31 -20.59 -8.86
N THR A 245 14.28 -20.49 -7.53
CA THR A 245 13.06 -20.65 -6.75
C THR A 245 12.03 -19.58 -7.11
N CYS A 246 12.46 -18.34 -7.37
CA CYS A 246 11.57 -17.29 -7.86
C CYS A 246 10.95 -17.65 -9.22
N ALA A 247 11.74 -18.16 -10.17
CA ALA A 247 11.24 -18.56 -11.49
C ALA A 247 10.21 -19.71 -11.39
N GLU A 248 10.46 -20.69 -10.53
CA GLU A 248 9.51 -21.77 -10.25
C GLU A 248 8.21 -21.25 -9.64
N LEU A 249 8.30 -20.32 -8.68
CA LEU A 249 7.13 -19.70 -8.05
C LEU A 249 6.28 -18.90 -9.04
N VAL A 250 6.91 -18.11 -9.92
CA VAL A 250 6.15 -17.35 -10.92
C VAL A 250 5.48 -18.30 -11.93
N ARG A 251 6.13 -19.42 -12.30
CA ARG A 251 5.54 -20.47 -13.14
C ARG A 251 4.42 -21.26 -12.47
N SER A 252 4.47 -21.44 -11.14
CA SER A 252 3.35 -22.06 -10.42
C SER A 252 2.18 -21.11 -10.33
N THR A 253 2.42 -19.82 -10.04
CA THR A 253 1.37 -18.80 -10.00
C THR A 253 0.74 -18.56 -11.37
N SER A 254 1.47 -18.71 -12.47
CA SER A 254 0.89 -18.55 -13.82
C SER A 254 -0.13 -19.65 -14.17
N LYS A 255 -0.09 -20.80 -13.46
CA LYS A 255 -1.06 -21.89 -13.62
C LYS A 255 -2.29 -21.72 -12.74
N SER A 256 -2.14 -21.04 -11.59
CA SER A 256 -3.28 -20.62 -10.77
C SER A 256 -3.92 -19.38 -11.40
N SER A 257 -5.23 -19.23 -11.27
CA SER A 257 -6.07 -18.27 -12.01
C SER A 257 -5.84 -16.80 -11.61
N THR A 258 -4.61 -16.30 -11.71
CA THR A 258 -4.22 -14.95 -11.31
C THR A 258 -4.22 -13.99 -12.51
N GLU A 259 -4.63 -12.75 -12.29
CA GLU A 259 -4.58 -11.62 -13.24
C GLU A 259 -3.26 -11.61 -14.05
N PRO A 260 -3.32 -11.70 -15.38
CA PRO A 260 -2.13 -11.87 -16.24
C PRO A 260 -1.13 -10.71 -16.13
N GLY A 261 -1.59 -9.50 -15.80
CA GLY A 261 -0.72 -8.33 -15.61
C GLY A 261 0.23 -8.44 -14.42
N THR A 262 -0.20 -9.13 -13.35
CA THR A 262 0.63 -9.28 -12.14
C THR A 262 1.79 -10.26 -12.36
N VAL A 263 1.57 -11.29 -13.16
CA VAL A 263 2.58 -12.31 -13.50
C VAL A 263 3.68 -11.69 -14.37
N VAL A 264 3.30 -10.89 -15.37
CA VAL A 264 4.26 -10.16 -16.23
C VAL A 264 5.13 -9.21 -15.41
N ALA A 265 4.54 -8.46 -14.46
CA ALA A 265 5.31 -7.57 -13.59
C ALA A 265 6.33 -8.34 -12.71
N ARG A 266 5.98 -9.53 -12.23
CA ARG A 266 6.89 -10.38 -11.44
C ARG A 266 8.04 -10.93 -12.28
N TRP A 267 7.77 -11.42 -13.49
CA TRP A 267 8.82 -11.85 -14.40
C TRP A 267 9.78 -10.71 -14.72
N LYS A 268 9.27 -9.49 -14.87
CA LYS A 268 10.10 -8.31 -15.16
C LYS A 268 11.02 -8.01 -13.98
N ARG A 269 10.47 -7.94 -12.77
CA ARG A 269 11.23 -7.71 -11.54
C ARG A 269 12.27 -8.81 -11.28
N LEU A 270 11.95 -10.06 -11.59
CA LEU A 270 12.91 -11.17 -11.53
C LEU A 270 14.01 -11.02 -12.58
N GLY A 271 13.65 -10.62 -13.80
CA GLY A 271 14.61 -10.35 -14.89
C GLY A 271 15.58 -9.23 -14.54
N ASP A 272 15.08 -8.12 -13.98
CA ASP A 272 15.89 -6.99 -13.53
C ASP A 272 16.88 -7.41 -12.44
N MET A 273 16.42 -8.15 -11.42
CA MET A 273 17.28 -8.70 -10.37
C MET A 273 18.29 -9.72 -10.91
N ALA A 274 17.90 -10.53 -11.90
CA ALA A 274 18.80 -11.45 -12.57
C ALA A 274 19.89 -10.73 -13.37
N LEU A 275 19.57 -9.57 -13.98
CA LEU A 275 20.56 -8.71 -14.61
C LEU A 275 21.52 -8.09 -13.59
N GLU A 276 21.01 -7.57 -12.47
CA GLU A 276 21.83 -6.97 -11.40
C GLU A 276 22.84 -7.97 -10.81
N THR A 277 22.44 -9.24 -10.69
CA THR A 277 23.29 -10.34 -10.18
C THR A 277 24.17 -11.00 -11.25
N GLY A 278 24.04 -10.61 -12.53
CA GLY A 278 24.84 -11.15 -13.63
C GLY A 278 24.37 -12.47 -14.24
N HIS A 279 23.17 -12.96 -13.90
CA HIS A 279 22.59 -14.19 -14.44
C HIS A 279 21.88 -13.97 -15.79
N LEU A 280 22.66 -13.72 -16.85
CA LEU A 280 22.15 -13.33 -18.17
C LEU A 280 21.19 -14.35 -18.81
N ALA A 281 21.47 -15.66 -18.68
CA ALA A 281 20.63 -16.70 -19.26
C ALA A 281 19.23 -16.74 -18.62
N LEU A 282 19.17 -16.58 -17.29
CA LEU A 282 17.91 -16.53 -16.56
C LEU A 282 17.15 -15.25 -16.88
N ALA A 283 17.84 -14.10 -16.90
CA ALA A 283 17.25 -12.81 -17.28
C ALA A 283 16.62 -12.88 -18.67
N ALA A 284 17.31 -13.45 -19.67
CA ALA A 284 16.78 -13.65 -21.01
C ALA A 284 15.49 -14.50 -21.00
N SER A 285 15.47 -15.60 -20.25
CA SER A 285 14.26 -16.43 -20.14
C SER A 285 13.10 -15.67 -19.47
N CYS A 286 13.38 -14.84 -18.45
CA CYS A 286 12.36 -14.04 -17.78
C CYS A 286 11.76 -12.97 -18.71
N PHE A 287 12.59 -12.29 -19.50
CA PHE A 287 12.11 -11.27 -20.43
C PHE A 287 11.34 -11.84 -21.61
N HIS A 288 11.64 -13.07 -22.03
CA HIS A 288 10.81 -13.81 -22.99
C HIS A 288 9.40 -14.06 -22.45
N GLU A 289 9.29 -14.51 -21.21
CA GLU A 289 7.99 -14.70 -20.53
C GLU A 289 7.24 -13.37 -20.35
N CYS A 290 7.95 -12.25 -20.12
CA CYS A 290 7.36 -10.91 -20.05
C CYS A 290 6.92 -10.33 -21.40
N ARG A 291 7.45 -10.86 -22.51
CA ARG A 291 7.48 -10.18 -23.81
C ARG A 291 8.09 -8.77 -23.76
N ASP A 292 9.13 -8.59 -22.94
CA ASP A 292 9.88 -7.33 -22.88
C ASP A 292 10.96 -7.30 -23.97
N HIS A 293 10.55 -6.92 -25.17
CA HIS A 293 11.42 -6.85 -26.34
C HIS A 293 12.56 -5.84 -26.19
N HIS A 294 12.41 -4.79 -25.39
CA HIS A 294 13.44 -3.77 -25.23
C HIS A 294 14.62 -4.32 -24.41
N SER A 295 14.31 -4.99 -23.30
CA SER A 295 15.31 -5.63 -22.44
C SER A 295 16.00 -6.80 -23.16
N LEU A 296 15.26 -7.57 -23.96
CA LEU A 296 15.82 -8.62 -24.82
C LEU A 296 16.73 -8.06 -25.92
N LEU A 297 16.36 -6.95 -26.56
CA LEU A 297 17.21 -6.26 -27.54
C LEU A 297 18.54 -5.86 -26.92
N LEU A 298 18.51 -5.26 -25.72
CA LEU A 298 19.72 -4.86 -25.01
C LEU A 298 20.61 -6.08 -24.70
N LEU A 299 20.04 -7.15 -24.16
CA LEU A 299 20.79 -8.35 -23.78
C LEU A 299 21.42 -9.05 -24.99
N TYR A 300 20.67 -9.24 -26.08
CA TYR A 300 21.18 -9.92 -27.27
C TYR A 300 22.10 -9.06 -28.13
N SER A 301 21.89 -7.74 -28.17
CA SER A 301 22.85 -6.83 -28.84
C SER A 301 24.18 -6.76 -28.10
N ALA A 302 24.17 -6.74 -26.77
CA ALA A 302 25.38 -6.74 -25.96
C ALA A 302 26.14 -8.07 -26.02
N SER A 303 25.42 -9.20 -26.10
CA SER A 303 26.04 -10.53 -26.22
C SER A 303 26.44 -10.91 -27.65
N GLY A 304 25.98 -10.18 -28.66
CA GLY A 304 26.28 -10.47 -30.07
C GLY A 304 25.57 -11.70 -30.63
N ASP A 305 24.50 -12.19 -29.99
CA ASP A 305 23.74 -13.36 -30.44
C ASP A 305 22.77 -12.97 -31.59
N ALA A 306 23.28 -12.98 -32.82
CA ALA A 306 22.53 -12.66 -34.02
C ALA A 306 21.27 -13.53 -34.25
N PRO A 307 21.29 -14.88 -34.12
CA PRO A 307 20.09 -15.68 -34.37
C PRO A 307 18.98 -15.42 -33.34
N ARG A 308 19.31 -15.27 -32.05
CA ARG A 308 18.28 -14.93 -31.04
C ARG A 308 17.73 -13.52 -31.24
N LEU A 309 18.58 -12.57 -31.62
CA LEU A 309 18.18 -11.20 -31.92
C LEU A 309 17.19 -11.14 -33.11
N LEU A 310 17.38 -11.98 -34.13
CA LEU A 310 16.43 -12.11 -35.25
C LEU A 310 15.07 -12.69 -34.81
N ASN A 311 15.06 -13.64 -33.88
CA ASN A 311 13.81 -14.18 -33.34
C ASN A 311 13.04 -13.09 -32.58
N VAL A 312 13.73 -12.30 -31.74
CA VAL A 312 13.13 -11.15 -31.04
C VAL A 312 12.61 -10.11 -32.03
N ALA A 313 13.30 -9.87 -33.15
CA ALA A 313 12.82 -8.97 -34.19
C ALA A 313 11.50 -9.45 -34.82
N ALA A 314 11.37 -10.76 -35.04
CA ALA A 314 10.16 -11.37 -35.59
C ALA A 314 8.98 -11.32 -34.60
N GLU A 315 9.24 -11.54 -33.30
CA GLU A 315 8.25 -11.41 -32.23
C GLU A 315 7.80 -9.96 -32.03
N ALA A 316 8.74 -9.02 -31.98
CA ALA A 316 8.44 -7.59 -31.86
C ALA A 316 7.60 -7.08 -33.05
N LEU A 317 7.82 -7.61 -34.25
CA LEU A 317 7.01 -7.28 -35.42
C LEU A 317 5.54 -7.75 -35.27
N LYS A 318 5.32 -8.94 -34.71
CA LYS A 318 3.98 -9.47 -34.42
C LYS A 318 3.26 -8.60 -33.39
N ASP A 319 4.00 -8.16 -32.37
CA ASP A 319 3.48 -7.30 -31.29
C ASP A 319 3.42 -5.81 -31.70
N LYS A 320 3.69 -5.48 -32.97
CA LYS A 320 3.69 -4.11 -33.54
C LYS A 320 4.69 -3.15 -32.89
N ASN A 321 5.71 -3.67 -32.23
CA ASN A 321 6.85 -2.92 -31.70
C ASN A 321 7.87 -2.67 -32.82
N PHE A 322 7.52 -1.79 -33.76
CA PHE A 322 8.31 -1.55 -34.97
C PHE A 322 9.72 -1.00 -34.69
N THR A 323 9.91 -0.19 -33.65
CA THR A 323 11.22 0.38 -33.29
C THR A 323 12.22 -0.71 -32.91
N VAL A 324 11.82 -1.65 -32.04
CA VAL A 324 12.68 -2.76 -31.62
C VAL A 324 12.96 -3.71 -32.78
N ALA A 325 11.93 -4.05 -33.57
CA ALA A 325 12.09 -4.89 -34.75
C ALA A 325 13.06 -4.27 -35.77
N PHE A 326 12.94 -2.96 -36.05
CA PHE A 326 13.82 -2.24 -36.95
C PHE A 326 15.26 -2.25 -36.45
N LEU A 327 15.50 -1.91 -35.17
CA LEU A 327 16.83 -1.90 -34.58
C LEU A 327 17.48 -3.29 -34.58
N ALA A 328 16.74 -4.33 -34.22
CA ALA A 328 17.24 -5.70 -34.23
C ALA A 328 17.65 -6.17 -35.64
N TYR A 329 16.82 -5.91 -36.66
CA TYR A 329 17.18 -6.22 -38.05
C TYR A 329 18.35 -5.38 -38.58
N ALA A 330 18.42 -4.10 -38.19
CA ALA A 330 19.49 -3.20 -38.60
C ALA A 330 20.84 -3.65 -38.02
N LEU A 331 20.88 -4.04 -36.75
CA LEU A 331 22.08 -4.59 -36.09
C LEU A 331 22.52 -5.91 -36.75
N CYS A 332 21.59 -6.76 -37.17
CA CYS A 332 21.87 -8.00 -37.90
C CYS A 332 22.10 -7.82 -39.41
N GLN A 333 22.19 -6.58 -39.91
CA GLN A 333 22.39 -6.25 -41.33
C GLN A 333 21.33 -6.86 -42.28
N ARG A 334 20.10 -7.06 -41.81
CA ARG A 334 18.96 -7.53 -42.63
C ARG A 334 18.19 -6.33 -43.20
N LEU A 335 18.82 -5.67 -44.17
CA LEU A 335 18.34 -4.41 -44.76
C LEU A 335 16.95 -4.53 -45.42
N ASP A 336 16.68 -5.66 -46.08
CA ASP A 336 15.37 -5.92 -46.69
C ASP A 336 14.27 -5.94 -45.63
N ASN A 337 14.48 -6.69 -44.55
CA ASN A 337 13.53 -6.76 -43.44
C ASN A 337 13.30 -5.39 -42.80
N CYS A 338 14.34 -4.54 -42.68
CA CYS A 338 14.19 -3.17 -42.19
C CYS A 338 13.21 -2.34 -43.04
N VAL A 339 13.29 -2.45 -44.37
CA VAL A 339 12.35 -1.77 -45.28
C VAL A 339 10.93 -2.33 -45.10
N ASP A 340 10.80 -3.65 -44.91
CA ASP A 340 9.51 -4.28 -44.66
C ASP A 340 8.88 -3.86 -43.33
N VAL A 341 9.69 -3.69 -42.27
CA VAL A 341 9.22 -3.12 -41.00
C VAL A 341 8.72 -1.69 -41.17
N LEU A 342 9.44 -0.84 -41.92
CA LEU A 342 9.01 0.54 -42.18
C LEU A 342 7.74 0.61 -43.05
N TRP A 343 7.55 -0.34 -43.96
CA TRP A 343 6.30 -0.50 -44.70
C TRP A 343 5.15 -0.91 -43.79
N ALA A 344 5.37 -1.86 -42.88
CA ALA A 344 4.37 -2.29 -41.91
C ALA A 344 3.98 -1.15 -40.93
N ALA A 345 4.92 -0.27 -40.60
CA ALA A 345 4.70 0.92 -39.78
C ALA A 345 4.06 2.11 -40.56
N GLU A 346 3.78 1.96 -41.85
CA GLU A 346 3.28 3.01 -42.75
C GLU A 346 4.19 4.27 -42.86
N ARG A 347 5.48 4.15 -42.51
CA ARG A 347 6.49 5.23 -42.56
C ARG A 347 7.20 5.24 -43.92
N PHE A 348 6.43 5.42 -44.99
CA PHE A 348 6.93 5.33 -46.36
C PHE A 348 8.06 6.31 -46.74
N PRO A 349 8.05 7.60 -46.31
CA PRO A 349 9.14 8.54 -46.63
C PRO A 349 10.48 8.09 -46.06
N GLU A 350 10.46 7.59 -44.84
CA GLU A 350 11.66 7.09 -44.15
C GLU A 350 12.14 5.78 -44.76
N ALA A 351 11.22 4.89 -45.16
CA ALA A 351 11.55 3.68 -45.92
C ALA A 351 12.28 4.02 -47.23
N ALA A 352 11.82 5.04 -47.96
CA ALA A 352 12.46 5.48 -49.20
C ALA A 352 13.84 6.09 -48.95
N LEU A 353 14.01 6.89 -47.88
CA LEU A 353 15.30 7.47 -47.50
C LEU A 353 16.30 6.39 -47.07
N PHE A 354 15.84 5.43 -46.27
CA PHE A 354 16.64 4.30 -45.81
C PHE A 354 17.05 3.41 -46.98
N ALA A 355 16.11 3.05 -47.86
CA ALA A 355 16.39 2.27 -49.06
C ALA A 355 17.36 2.99 -50.01
N ARG A 356 17.23 4.30 -50.21
CA ARG A 356 18.19 5.06 -51.03
C ARG A 356 19.63 4.97 -50.48
N SER A 357 19.77 4.95 -49.17
CA SER A 357 21.08 5.01 -48.49
C SER A 357 21.72 3.62 -48.34
N TYR A 358 20.92 2.60 -48.02
CA TYR A 358 21.43 1.27 -47.64
C TYR A 358 20.97 0.15 -48.57
N ALA A 359 19.84 0.28 -49.29
CA ALA A 359 19.27 -0.78 -50.14
C ALA A 359 18.71 -0.23 -51.47
N PRO A 360 19.58 0.26 -52.38
CA PRO A 360 19.16 1.04 -53.55
C PRO A 360 18.27 0.26 -54.52
N SER A 361 18.37 -1.07 -54.54
CA SER A 361 17.50 -1.97 -55.32
C SER A 361 16.02 -1.83 -54.98
N ARG A 362 15.67 -1.51 -53.73
CA ARG A 362 14.28 -1.35 -53.27
C ARG A 362 13.78 0.09 -53.28
N ALA A 363 14.64 1.07 -53.54
CA ALA A 363 14.30 2.49 -53.45
C ALA A 363 13.14 2.88 -54.39
N SER A 364 13.14 2.39 -55.63
CA SER A 364 12.06 2.64 -56.60
C SER A 364 10.72 2.11 -56.10
N ALA A 365 10.68 0.89 -55.56
CA ALA A 365 9.48 0.28 -54.99
C ALA A 365 8.97 1.04 -53.75
N CYS A 366 9.86 1.52 -52.88
CA CYS A 366 9.47 2.33 -51.72
C CYS A 366 8.85 3.67 -52.14
N VAL A 367 9.43 4.33 -53.16
CA VAL A 367 8.91 5.61 -53.69
C VAL A 367 7.55 5.43 -54.35
N GLN A 368 7.34 4.34 -55.10
CA GLN A 368 6.03 4.01 -55.68
C GLN A 368 4.97 3.83 -54.58
N LYS A 369 5.26 3.01 -53.56
CA LYS A 369 4.35 2.83 -52.42
C LYS A 369 4.06 4.14 -51.66
N TRP A 370 5.07 4.99 -51.49
CA TRP A 370 4.88 6.31 -50.91
C TRP A 370 3.92 7.17 -51.74
N ARG A 371 4.09 7.16 -53.07
CA ARG A 371 3.21 7.86 -54.02
C ARG A 371 1.76 7.38 -53.91
N ASP A 372 1.56 6.06 -53.90
CA ASP A 372 0.24 5.44 -53.75
C ASP A 372 -0.43 5.83 -52.43
N ALA A 373 0.34 5.90 -51.35
CA ALA A 373 -0.15 6.35 -50.05
C ALA A 373 -0.56 7.83 -50.07
N LEU A 374 0.18 8.70 -50.77
CA LEU A 374 -0.17 10.12 -50.93
C LEU A 374 -1.45 10.30 -51.75
N TRP A 375 -1.58 9.59 -52.88
CA TRP A 375 -2.80 9.65 -53.71
C TRP A 375 -4.05 9.13 -52.97
N LYS A 376 -3.91 8.09 -52.13
CA LYS A 376 -4.99 7.63 -51.24
C LYS A 376 -5.38 8.69 -50.21
N LYS A 377 -4.44 9.47 -49.68
CA LYS A 377 -4.74 10.59 -48.76
C LYS A 377 -5.43 11.76 -49.48
N GLN A 378 -4.95 12.15 -50.66
CA GLN A 378 -5.55 13.23 -51.45
C GLN A 378 -7.01 12.92 -51.84
N SER A 379 -7.29 11.71 -52.34
CA SER A 379 -8.66 11.31 -52.70
C SER A 379 -9.64 11.25 -51.52
N LYS A 380 -9.17 10.97 -50.30
CA LYS A 380 -9.98 11.06 -49.07
C LYS A 380 -10.21 12.52 -48.63
N GLY A 381 -9.21 13.39 -48.80
CA GLY A 381 -9.31 14.83 -48.55
C GLY A 381 -10.34 15.50 -49.46
N ASP A 382 -10.29 15.20 -50.75
CA ASP A 382 -11.23 15.72 -51.76
C ASP A 382 -12.68 15.26 -51.49
N LYS A 383 -12.87 14.00 -51.07
CA LYS A 383 -14.20 13.49 -50.68
C LYS A 383 -14.74 14.19 -49.42
N ARG A 384 -13.90 14.46 -48.43
CA ARG A 384 -14.29 15.23 -47.22
C ARG A 384 -14.67 16.67 -47.57
N GLN A 385 -13.87 17.36 -48.37
CA GLN A 385 -14.18 18.73 -48.81
C GLN A 385 -15.46 18.81 -49.66
N LYS A 386 -15.72 17.82 -50.54
CA LYS A 386 -16.99 17.72 -51.29
C LYS A 386 -18.19 17.47 -50.38
N SER A 387 -18.05 16.65 -49.34
CA SER A 387 -19.13 16.40 -48.36
C SER A 387 -19.42 17.60 -47.46
N ASP A 388 -18.39 18.37 -47.06
CA ASP A 388 -18.56 19.58 -46.25
C ASP A 388 -19.14 20.75 -47.07
N SER A 389 -18.76 20.88 -48.33
CA SER A 389 -19.38 21.85 -49.25
C SER A 389 -20.84 21.48 -49.56
N GLN A 390 -21.17 20.20 -49.76
CA GLN A 390 -22.57 19.74 -49.87
C GLN A 390 -23.36 19.95 -48.56
N ARG A 391 -22.77 19.72 -47.39
CA ARG A 391 -23.41 20.04 -46.10
C ARG A 391 -23.69 21.53 -45.94
N LYS A 392 -22.75 22.41 -46.29
CA LYS A 392 -22.94 23.88 -46.27
C LYS A 392 -24.06 24.33 -47.20
N VAL A 393 -24.16 23.75 -48.41
CA VAL A 393 -25.26 24.02 -49.36
C VAL A 393 -26.61 23.48 -48.85
N SER A 394 -26.62 22.30 -48.21
CA SER A 394 -27.85 21.76 -47.60
C SER A 394 -28.35 22.56 -46.39
N CYS A 395 -27.41 23.13 -45.61
CA CYS A 395 -27.72 24.01 -44.48
C CYS A 395 -28.28 25.36 -44.96
N SER A 396 -27.73 25.96 -46.04
CA SER A 396 -28.27 27.20 -46.60
C SER A 396 -29.67 27.00 -47.21
N LEU A 397 -29.93 25.86 -47.85
CA LEU A 397 -31.26 25.47 -48.36
C LEU A 397 -32.28 25.15 -47.24
N ARG A 398 -31.84 24.60 -46.10
CA ARG A 398 -32.72 24.45 -44.92
C ARG A 398 -33.03 25.79 -44.27
N CYS A 399 -32.06 26.69 -44.15
CA CYS A 399 -32.27 28.02 -43.59
C CYS A 399 -33.25 28.84 -44.43
N SER A 400 -33.15 28.78 -45.77
CA SER A 400 -34.09 29.48 -46.66
C SER A 400 -35.50 28.88 -46.64
N ARG A 401 -35.66 27.55 -46.51
CA ARG A 401 -36.97 26.90 -46.33
C ARG A 401 -37.62 27.21 -44.98
N VAL A 402 -36.84 27.31 -43.90
CA VAL A 402 -37.34 27.69 -42.56
C VAL A 402 -37.76 29.16 -42.54
N CYS A 403 -37.03 30.06 -43.22
CA CYS A 403 -37.44 31.45 -43.40
C CYS A 403 -38.74 31.58 -44.21
N ARG A 404 -38.92 30.80 -45.29
CA ARG A 404 -40.17 30.78 -46.09
C ARG A 404 -41.38 30.26 -45.31
N ARG A 405 -41.22 29.20 -44.52
CA ARG A 405 -42.29 28.68 -43.65
C ARG A 405 -42.65 29.64 -42.51
N ARG A 406 -41.67 30.37 -41.96
CA ARG A 406 -41.95 31.41 -40.96
C ARG A 406 -42.71 32.59 -41.55
N SER A 407 -42.39 33.04 -42.78
CA SER A 407 -43.16 34.10 -43.45
C SER A 407 -44.61 33.69 -43.75
N GLU A 408 -44.84 32.44 -44.19
CA GLU A 408 -46.20 31.93 -44.42
C GLU A 408 -47.01 31.79 -43.12
N SER A 409 -46.37 31.36 -42.02
CA SER A 409 -47.03 31.26 -40.71
C SER A 409 -47.33 32.61 -40.05
N LEU A 410 -46.52 33.64 -40.32
CA LEU A 410 -46.74 35.01 -39.82
C LEU A 410 -47.87 35.70 -40.60
N CYS A 411 -47.99 35.49 -41.91
CA CYS A 411 -49.12 36.00 -42.70
C CYS A 411 -50.46 35.34 -42.32
N ALA A 412 -50.47 34.10 -41.84
CA ALA A 412 -51.68 33.42 -41.37
C ALA A 412 -52.15 33.88 -39.97
N ARG A 413 -51.24 34.34 -39.10
CA ARG A 413 -51.57 34.84 -37.75
C ARG A 413 -51.94 36.33 -37.70
N LEU A 414 -51.72 37.08 -38.78
CA LEU A 414 -52.05 38.52 -38.85
C LEU A 414 -53.48 38.81 -39.38
N ARG A 415 -54.33 37.80 -39.59
CA ARG A 415 -55.74 37.99 -40.01
C ARG A 415 -56.78 37.88 -38.89
N SER A 416 -56.39 37.65 -37.63
CA SER A 416 -57.37 37.47 -36.53
C SER A 416 -57.32 38.51 -35.41
N GLU A 417 -56.37 39.46 -35.42
CA GLU A 417 -56.31 40.50 -34.39
C GLU A 417 -55.81 41.82 -34.99
N GLU A 418 -56.71 42.57 -35.62
CA GLU A 418 -56.49 44.00 -35.90
C GLU A 418 -57.28 44.82 -34.89
N GLY A 419 -56.59 45.60 -34.07
CA GLY A 419 -57.30 46.51 -33.20
C GLY A 419 -56.52 47.31 -32.16
N LYS A 420 -55.19 47.47 -32.24
CA LYS A 420 -54.48 48.63 -31.64
C LYS A 420 -53.02 48.72 -32.10
N ARG A 421 -52.68 49.94 -32.56
CA ARG A 421 -51.42 50.40 -33.13
C ARG A 421 -50.21 50.12 -32.23
N CYS A 422 -49.08 49.73 -32.83
CA CYS A 422 -47.74 50.12 -32.35
C CYS A 422 -46.76 50.24 -33.52
N LEU A 423 -46.15 51.42 -33.63
CA LEU A 423 -45.16 51.80 -34.64
C LEU A 423 -43.88 50.98 -34.50
N CYS A 424 -43.38 50.44 -35.61
CA CYS A 424 -42.03 49.88 -35.73
C CYS A 424 -41.13 50.89 -36.44
N ALA A 425 -40.06 51.34 -35.78
CA ALA A 425 -38.88 51.90 -36.43
C ALA A 425 -37.61 51.64 -35.61
N ASN A 426 -36.70 50.87 -36.22
CA ASN A 426 -35.24 50.85 -36.08
C ASN A 426 -34.58 51.05 -34.71
N ARG A 427 -33.82 50.03 -34.27
CA ARG A 427 -32.44 50.23 -33.74
C ARG A 427 -31.64 48.93 -33.61
N GLY A 428 -30.56 48.86 -34.39
CA GLY A 428 -29.18 48.67 -33.91
C GLY A 428 -28.81 47.51 -32.97
N ARG A 429 -28.02 46.60 -33.54
CA ARG A 429 -27.12 45.61 -32.95
C ARG A 429 -26.46 45.98 -31.60
N SER A 430 -26.34 45.01 -30.69
CA SER A 430 -25.18 44.81 -29.80
C SER A 430 -25.27 43.50 -28.97
N LYS A 431 -24.21 42.67 -29.03
CA LYS A 431 -23.58 41.79 -27.97
C LYS A 431 -24.47 40.79 -27.20
N ALA A 432 -24.08 39.61 -26.71
CA ALA A 432 -22.86 38.79 -26.65
C ALA A 432 -23.28 37.40 -26.12
N CYS A 433 -22.45 36.36 -26.29
CA CYS A 433 -22.26 35.25 -25.32
C CYS A 433 -20.95 34.48 -25.66
N GLN A 434 -19.92 34.64 -24.80
CA GLN A 434 -18.83 33.68 -24.52
C GLN A 434 -19.42 32.52 -23.67
N ALA A 435 -18.89 31.31 -23.47
CA ALA A 435 -17.56 30.68 -23.48
C ALA A 435 -17.77 29.17 -23.86
N CYS A 436 -16.81 28.33 -24.26
CA CYS A 436 -15.57 27.90 -23.60
C CYS A 436 -14.59 27.30 -24.63
N HIS A 437 -13.30 27.64 -24.50
CA HIS A 437 -12.15 27.00 -25.15
C HIS A 437 -11.23 26.46 -24.04
N PRO A 438 -10.59 25.29 -24.22
CA PRO A 438 -9.28 25.03 -23.63
C PRO A 438 -8.16 25.37 -24.63
N GLN A 439 -7.09 25.97 -24.12
CA GLN A 439 -5.84 26.25 -24.83
C GLN A 439 -5.10 24.98 -25.26
N PRO A 440 -4.21 25.07 -26.27
CA PRO A 440 -2.95 24.37 -26.25
C PRO A 440 -1.81 25.35 -25.94
N GLN A 441 -1.02 25.00 -24.94
CA GLN A 441 0.22 25.64 -24.56
C GLN A 441 1.25 25.48 -25.67
N SER A 442 1.96 26.57 -25.95
CA SER A 442 3.20 26.59 -26.69
C SER A 442 4.30 25.89 -25.88
N VAL A 443 4.82 24.78 -26.39
CA VAL A 443 6.15 24.29 -26.01
C VAL A 443 7.04 24.44 -27.25
N GLY A 444 7.81 25.52 -27.27
CA GLY A 444 8.98 25.64 -28.13
C GLY A 444 10.03 24.67 -27.59
N GLY A 445 10.28 23.59 -28.34
CA GLY A 445 11.35 22.64 -28.10
C GLY A 445 12.43 22.81 -29.17
N PHE A 446 13.63 23.11 -28.69
CA PHE A 446 14.88 23.28 -29.44
C PHE A 446 15.13 22.20 -30.50
N ILE A 447 15.50 22.62 -31.70
CA ILE A 447 16.26 21.80 -32.65
C ILE A 447 17.64 22.46 -32.75
N SER A 448 18.63 21.88 -32.09
CA SER A 448 20.03 22.01 -32.48
C SER A 448 20.86 20.84 -31.95
N PHE A 449 21.77 20.38 -32.81
CA PHE A 449 22.89 19.46 -32.60
C PHE A 449 22.63 17.96 -32.43
N LEU A 450 22.88 17.23 -33.53
CA LEU A 450 23.68 15.99 -33.53
C LEU A 450 24.24 15.77 -34.96
N ASN A 451 25.37 16.43 -35.23
CA ASN A 451 26.35 15.93 -36.19
C ASN A 451 27.36 15.11 -35.38
N TYR A 452 27.35 13.80 -35.59
CA TYR A 452 28.45 12.91 -35.21
C TYR A 452 28.50 11.74 -36.20
N ARG A 453 28.99 12.04 -37.40
CA ARG A 453 30.05 11.34 -38.14
C ARG A 453 30.12 11.88 -39.56
#